data_AF-A0A370TW82-F1
#
_entry.id   AF-A0A370TW82-F1
#
_cell.length_a   1.000
_cell.length_b   1.000
_cell.length_c   1.000
_cell.angle_alpha   90.00
_cell.angle_beta   90.00
_cell.angle_gamma   90.00
#
_symmetry.space_group_name_H-M   'P 1'
#
loop_
_entity.id
_entity.type
_entity.pdbx_description
1 polymer ?
#
loop_
_entity_poly.entity_id
_entity_poly.type
_entity_poly.pdbx_seq_one_letter_code
_entity_poly.pdbx_strand_id
1 'polypeptide(L)'
;MASRQPAWEQPKKPPGVELPPLQIYNSLTRRKNDFVPLDPEGKNVTWYACGPTVYDIAHLGHARNYVSTDIIRRILRDYFAFNVKFVMNITDVDDKIITRARQRYLLAQFKSKHSIFDDATFQETHAAWKAYVIKNLGLVPAQTTTHDFKTASELAYKNVIEGKSLDGTAAPSETEAKIKMHLRTAQAAADGLEAFSASKSTPQDGLYTKVDDVLLSYLDDLYGSQIDATDHSK
;
A
#
# COMPACT_ATOMS: atom_id res chain seq x y z
N MET A 1 5.85 -15.19 23.43
CA MET A 1 5.06 -16.43 23.23
C MET A 1 3.63 -16.01 22.95
N ALA A 2 3.05 -16.37 21.80
CA ALA A 2 1.64 -16.11 21.57
C ALA A 2 0.83 -16.97 22.54
N SER A 3 0.05 -16.35 23.44
CA SER A 3 -0.84 -17.07 24.34
C SER A 3 -1.79 -17.92 23.51
N ARG A 4 -1.90 -19.22 23.83
CA ARG A 4 -2.87 -20.11 23.20
C ARG A 4 -4.26 -19.49 23.38
N GLN A 5 -4.94 -19.17 22.28
CA GLN A 5 -6.28 -18.62 22.34
C GLN A 5 -7.20 -19.63 23.06
N PRO A 6 -8.12 -19.16 23.93
CA PRO A 6 -9.09 -20.04 24.57
C PRO A 6 -9.93 -20.75 23.51
N ALA A 7 -10.47 -21.91 23.86
CA ALA A 7 -11.42 -22.61 23.00
C ALA A 7 -12.63 -21.69 22.74
N TRP A 8 -13.03 -21.58 21.48
CA TRP A 8 -14.21 -20.81 21.12
C TRP A 8 -15.48 -21.57 21.53
N GLU A 9 -16.44 -20.87 22.12
CA GLU A 9 -17.76 -21.39 22.46
C GLU A 9 -18.84 -20.55 21.78
N GLN A 10 -19.88 -21.22 21.24
CA GLN A 10 -21.02 -20.55 20.63
C GLN A 10 -21.79 -19.75 21.69
N PRO A 11 -22.03 -18.44 21.50
CA PRO A 11 -22.86 -17.67 22.42
C PRO A 11 -24.30 -18.23 22.44
N LYS A 12 -24.88 -18.31 23.64
CA LYS A 12 -26.22 -18.85 23.85
C LYS A 12 -27.27 -17.78 23.58
N LYS A 13 -28.33 -18.16 22.86
CA LYS A 13 -29.49 -17.32 22.63
C LYS A 13 -30.18 -16.98 23.96
N PRO A 14 -30.48 -15.70 24.24
CA PRO A 14 -31.21 -15.32 25.46
C PRO A 14 -32.62 -15.96 25.50
N PRO A 15 -33.12 -16.37 26.68
CA PRO A 15 -34.47 -16.90 26.82
C PRO A 15 -35.53 -15.90 26.40
N GLY A 16 -36.54 -16.34 25.64
CA GLY A 16 -37.68 -15.49 25.23
C GLY A 16 -37.36 -14.47 24.14
N VAL A 17 -36.14 -14.40 23.63
CA VAL A 17 -35.75 -13.55 22.50
C VAL A 17 -35.87 -14.34 21.20
N GLU A 18 -36.39 -13.73 20.13
CA GLU A 18 -36.33 -14.30 18.79
C GLU A 18 -35.20 -13.61 18.00
N LEU A 19 -34.33 -14.39 17.39
CA LEU A 19 -33.20 -13.89 16.61
C LEU A 19 -33.41 -14.26 15.13
N PRO A 20 -33.07 -13.38 14.19
CA PRO A 20 -33.10 -13.73 12.77
C PRO A 20 -32.19 -14.92 12.45
N PRO A 21 -32.51 -15.72 11.41
CA PRO A 21 -31.66 -16.83 10.96
C PRO A 21 -30.43 -16.31 10.22
N LEU A 22 -29.50 -15.72 10.96
CA LEU A 22 -28.26 -15.14 10.45
C LEU A 22 -27.06 -16.01 10.84
N GLN A 23 -26.25 -16.37 9.84
CA GLN A 23 -24.99 -17.06 10.05
C GLN A 23 -23.82 -16.24 9.50
N ILE A 24 -22.74 -16.17 10.26
CA ILE A 24 -21.51 -15.46 9.88
C ILE A 24 -20.36 -16.47 9.76
N TYR A 25 -19.52 -16.30 8.75
CA TYR A 25 -18.29 -17.07 8.65
C TYR A 25 -17.31 -16.61 9.73
N ASN A 26 -17.00 -17.49 10.67
CA ASN A 26 -16.11 -17.23 11.79
C ASN A 26 -14.70 -17.75 11.48
N SER A 27 -13.75 -16.84 11.32
CA SER A 27 -12.35 -17.19 11.02
C SER A 27 -11.68 -18.03 12.11
N LEU A 28 -12.14 -17.97 13.37
CA LEU A 28 -11.61 -18.79 14.47
C LEU A 28 -11.98 -20.27 14.30
N THR A 29 -13.21 -20.56 13.84
CA THR A 29 -13.71 -21.93 13.64
C THR A 29 -13.58 -22.41 12.20
N ARG A 30 -13.31 -21.49 11.27
CA ARG A 30 -13.29 -21.66 9.80
C ARG A 30 -14.61 -22.21 9.23
N ARG A 31 -15.74 -21.92 9.89
CA ARG A 31 -17.08 -22.39 9.51
C ARG A 31 -18.10 -21.26 9.66
N LYS A 32 -19.29 -21.46 9.11
CA LYS A 32 -20.44 -20.61 9.41
C LYS A 32 -20.98 -20.97 10.80
N ASN A 33 -21.19 -19.96 11.62
CA ASN A 33 -21.78 -20.09 12.96
C ASN A 33 -23.00 -19.17 13.06
N ASP A 34 -23.95 -19.54 13.92
CA ASP A 34 -25.12 -18.70 14.18
C ASP A 34 -24.68 -17.40 14.85
N PHE A 35 -25.22 -16.29 14.37
CA PHE A 35 -24.96 -14.99 14.96
C PHE A 35 -25.88 -14.75 16.15
N VAL A 36 -25.29 -14.62 17.33
CA VAL A 36 -26.00 -14.31 18.57
C VAL A 36 -25.33 -13.08 19.18
N PRO A 37 -26.01 -11.91 19.24
CA PRO A 37 -25.44 -10.72 19.87
C PRO A 37 -25.26 -10.93 21.38
N LEU A 38 -24.31 -10.19 21.97
CA LEU A 38 -24.06 -10.22 23.42
C LEU A 38 -25.16 -9.52 24.23
N ASP A 39 -25.96 -8.67 23.57
CA ASP A 39 -27.08 -7.95 24.16
C ASP A 39 -28.18 -8.91 24.63
N PRO A 40 -28.60 -8.87 25.91
CA PRO A 40 -29.64 -9.76 26.44
C PRO A 40 -30.99 -9.61 25.75
N GLU A 41 -31.30 -8.44 25.20
CA GLU A 41 -32.54 -8.20 24.43
C GLU A 41 -32.44 -8.68 22.97
N GLY A 42 -31.24 -9.05 22.51
CA GLY A 42 -31.01 -9.52 21.15
C GLY A 42 -31.09 -8.44 20.07
N LYS A 43 -31.03 -7.15 20.41
CA LYS A 43 -31.23 -6.03 19.47
C LYS A 43 -29.95 -5.27 19.18
N ASN A 44 -29.09 -5.12 20.17
CA ASN A 44 -27.90 -4.28 20.06
C ASN A 44 -26.68 -5.09 19.57
N VAL A 45 -26.00 -4.58 18.56
CA VAL A 45 -24.78 -5.18 18.01
C VAL A 45 -23.65 -4.17 18.09
N THR A 46 -22.59 -4.51 18.83
CA THR A 46 -21.34 -3.74 18.82
C THR A 46 -20.36 -4.37 17.84
N TRP A 47 -19.83 -3.59 16.92
CA TRP A 47 -18.93 -4.08 15.89
C TRP A 47 -17.73 -3.16 15.71
N TYR A 48 -16.53 -3.72 15.85
CA TYR A 48 -15.28 -3.06 15.53
C TYR A 48 -14.71 -3.55 14.20
N ALA A 49 -14.20 -2.64 13.37
CA ALA A 49 -13.37 -2.96 12.21
C ALA A 49 -12.09 -2.14 12.24
N CYS A 50 -10.97 -2.74 11.82
CA CYS A 50 -9.71 -2.02 11.65
C CYS A 50 -9.85 -1.01 10.51
N GLY A 51 -9.50 0.25 10.78
CA GLY A 51 -9.42 1.29 9.76
C GLY A 51 -8.02 1.42 9.16
N PRO A 52 -7.77 2.50 8.38
CA PRO A 52 -6.55 2.66 7.62
C PRO A 52 -5.37 3.15 8.48
N THR A 53 -4.16 2.79 8.05
CA THR A 53 -2.94 3.54 8.36
C THR A 53 -2.80 4.67 7.35
N VAL A 54 -2.89 5.92 7.80
CA VAL A 54 -3.04 7.10 6.92
C VAL A 54 -1.71 7.66 6.39
N TYR A 55 -0.85 6.79 5.83
CA TYR A 55 0.44 7.20 5.26
C TYR A 55 0.35 7.66 3.79
N ASP A 56 -0.67 7.22 3.04
CA ASP A 56 -0.86 7.61 1.63
C ASP A 56 -2.35 7.62 1.23
N ILE A 57 -2.63 8.03 -0.01
CA ILE A 57 -3.97 8.10 -0.59
C ILE A 57 -4.60 6.71 -0.65
N ALA A 58 -5.90 6.63 -0.34
CA ALA A 58 -6.64 5.38 -0.40
C ALA A 58 -6.74 4.84 -1.84
N HIS A 59 -6.41 3.56 -2.04
CA HIS A 59 -6.57 2.86 -3.31
C HIS A 59 -7.79 1.92 -3.32
N LEU A 60 -8.09 1.32 -4.48
CA LEU A 60 -9.27 0.45 -4.67
C LEU A 60 -9.35 -0.73 -3.68
N GLY A 61 -8.21 -1.27 -3.25
CA GLY A 61 -8.16 -2.28 -2.18
C GLY A 61 -8.82 -1.83 -0.87
N HIS A 62 -8.59 -0.58 -0.43
CA HIS A 62 -9.26 -0.01 0.74
C HIS A 62 -10.76 0.15 0.50
N ALA A 63 -11.13 0.66 -0.69
CA ALA A 63 -12.53 0.85 -1.06
C ALA A 63 -13.32 -0.46 -1.01
N ARG A 64 -12.75 -1.57 -1.51
CA ARG A 64 -13.38 -2.90 -1.45
C ARG A 64 -13.73 -3.31 -0.02
N ASN A 65 -12.80 -3.12 0.91
CA ASN A 65 -13.01 -3.46 2.33
C ASN A 65 -14.13 -2.61 2.93
N TYR A 66 -14.04 -1.28 2.81
CA TYR A 66 -15.02 -0.37 3.41
C TYR A 66 -16.42 -0.50 2.82
N VAL A 67 -16.52 -0.74 1.50
CA VAL A 67 -17.81 -1.00 0.84
C VAL A 67 -18.40 -2.31 1.33
N SER A 68 -17.60 -3.37 1.46
CA SER A 68 -18.07 -4.68 1.95
C SER A 68 -18.55 -4.58 3.40
N THR A 69 -17.80 -3.88 4.25
CA THR A 69 -18.20 -3.57 5.63
C THR A 69 -19.49 -2.76 5.67
N ASP A 70 -19.65 -1.74 4.81
CA ASP A 70 -20.86 -0.93 4.74
C ASP A 70 -22.09 -1.74 4.29
N ILE A 71 -21.93 -2.62 3.30
CA ILE A 71 -22.99 -3.52 2.85
C ILE A 71 -23.45 -4.42 4.00
N ILE A 72 -22.52 -5.05 4.72
CA ILE A 72 -22.85 -5.91 5.87
C ILE A 72 -23.57 -5.08 6.94
N ARG A 73 -23.08 -3.88 7.24
CA ARG A 73 -23.70 -2.97 8.22
C ARG A 73 -25.15 -2.64 7.85
N ARG A 74 -25.41 -2.35 6.57
CA ARG A 74 -26.76 -2.08 6.05
C ARG A 74 -27.65 -3.32 6.13
N ILE A 75 -27.13 -4.50 5.81
CA ILE A 75 -27.90 -5.75 5.97
C ILE A 75 -28.29 -5.96 7.44
N LEU A 76 -27.36 -5.80 8.39
CA LEU A 76 -27.65 -5.95 9.81
C LEU A 76 -28.68 -4.92 10.31
N ARG A 77 -28.53 -3.66 9.93
CA ARG A 77 -29.38 -2.56 10.39
C ARG A 77 -30.74 -2.52 9.69
N ASP A 78 -30.75 -2.60 8.36
CA ASP A 78 -31.94 -2.29 7.55
C ASP A 78 -32.77 -3.53 7.23
N TYR A 79 -32.14 -4.70 7.06
CA TYR A 79 -32.85 -5.95 6.77
C TYR A 79 -33.17 -6.74 8.05
N PHE A 80 -32.20 -6.90 8.95
CA PHE A 80 -32.39 -7.62 10.22
C PHE A 80 -32.81 -6.73 11.40
N ALA A 81 -32.94 -5.42 11.19
CA ALA A 81 -33.41 -4.47 12.20
C ALA A 81 -32.58 -4.43 13.51
N PHE A 82 -31.28 -4.77 13.46
CA PHE A 82 -30.39 -4.61 14.60
C PHE A 82 -30.01 -3.14 14.83
N ASN A 83 -29.85 -2.76 16.10
CA ASN A 83 -29.21 -1.50 16.48
C ASN A 83 -27.68 -1.66 16.47
N VAL A 84 -27.03 -1.25 15.38
CA VAL A 84 -25.60 -1.46 15.17
C VAL A 84 -24.77 -0.26 15.65
N LYS A 85 -23.99 -0.46 16.71
CA LYS A 85 -22.89 0.45 17.10
C LYS A 85 -21.60 0.00 16.40
N PHE A 86 -21.30 0.65 15.29
CA PHE A 86 -20.09 0.40 14.51
C PHE A 86 -18.97 1.38 14.86
N VAL A 87 -17.76 0.87 15.12
CA VAL A 87 -16.56 1.66 15.43
C VAL A 87 -15.43 1.24 14.49
N MET A 88 -14.72 2.22 13.95
CA MET A 88 -13.54 2.02 13.13
C MET A 88 -12.45 2.99 13.60
N ASN A 89 -11.24 2.48 13.83
CA ASN A 89 -10.11 3.32 14.24
C ASN A 89 -9.48 4.05 13.04
N ILE A 90 -8.60 4.99 13.32
CA ILE A 90 -7.61 5.49 12.36
C ILE A 90 -6.25 5.23 13.00
N THR A 91 -5.34 4.62 12.26
CA THR A 91 -3.95 4.47 12.71
C THR A 91 -3.18 5.69 12.20
N ASP A 92 -3.01 6.67 13.08
CA ASP A 92 -2.33 7.95 12.84
C ASP A 92 -0.85 7.96 13.25
N VAL A 93 -0.39 6.90 13.95
CA VAL A 93 1.01 6.67 14.29
C VAL A 93 1.40 5.24 13.90
N ASP A 94 2.36 5.11 12.98
CA ASP A 94 2.90 3.85 12.47
C ASP A 94 4.25 4.10 11.78
N ASP A 95 5.13 3.09 11.73
CA ASP A 95 6.43 3.19 11.06
C ASP A 95 6.32 3.62 9.59
N LYS A 96 5.23 3.21 8.90
CA LYS A 96 4.96 3.62 7.53
C LYS A 96 4.67 5.11 7.41
N ILE A 97 3.99 5.69 8.40
CA ILE A 97 3.69 7.13 8.43
C ILE A 97 5.00 7.90 8.63
N ILE A 98 5.81 7.48 9.60
CA ILE A 98 7.10 8.11 9.92
C ILE A 98 8.01 8.07 8.68
N THR A 99 8.17 6.89 8.08
CA THR A 99 9.01 6.71 6.89
C THR A 99 8.52 7.57 5.73
N ARG A 100 7.21 7.58 5.46
CA ARG A 100 6.63 8.34 4.34
C ARG A 100 6.74 9.84 4.54
N ALA A 101 6.55 10.33 5.77
CA ALA A 101 6.73 11.74 6.12
C ALA A 101 8.18 12.19 5.88
N ARG A 102 9.15 11.40 6.36
CA ARG A 102 10.57 11.66 6.17
C ARG A 102 10.97 11.70 4.69
N GLN A 103 10.54 10.70 3.93
CA GLN A 103 10.77 10.65 2.47
C GLN A 103 10.21 11.89 1.76
N ARG A 104 8.98 12.29 2.06
CA ARG A 104 8.36 13.48 1.45
C ARG A 104 9.07 14.77 1.85
N TYR A 105 9.50 14.89 3.10
CA TYR A 105 10.30 16.03 3.56
C TYR A 105 11.61 16.14 2.78
N LEU A 106 12.36 15.04 2.67
CA LEU A 106 13.64 15.01 1.94
C LEU A 106 13.45 15.32 0.45
N LEU A 107 12.41 14.78 -0.18
CA LEU A 107 12.07 15.09 -1.57
C LEU A 107 11.73 16.58 -1.75
N ALA A 108 10.97 17.19 -0.82
CA ALA A 108 10.65 18.61 -0.87
C ALA A 108 11.91 19.47 -0.72
N GLN A 109 12.84 19.10 0.18
CA GLN A 109 14.14 19.76 0.32
C GLN A 109 14.98 19.63 -0.96
N PHE A 110 15.01 18.44 -1.57
CA PHE A 110 15.69 18.19 -2.83
C PHE A 110 15.15 19.13 -3.93
N LYS A 111 13.83 19.13 -4.16
CA LYS A 111 13.20 20.00 -5.16
C LYS A 111 13.43 21.50 -4.90
N SER A 112 13.47 21.91 -3.63
CA SER A 112 13.74 23.30 -3.27
C SER A 112 15.19 23.71 -3.58
N LYS A 113 16.16 22.80 -3.41
CA LYS A 113 17.57 23.05 -3.75
C LYS A 113 17.81 22.99 -5.26
N HIS A 114 17.07 22.13 -5.95
CA HIS A 114 17.12 21.92 -7.40
C HIS A 114 15.93 22.64 -8.07
N SER A 115 15.94 23.97 -7.96
CA SER A 115 14.89 24.84 -8.52
C SER A 115 14.83 24.82 -10.04
N ILE A 116 15.84 24.25 -10.71
CA ILE A 116 15.85 23.88 -12.13
C ILE A 116 16.34 22.43 -12.19
N PHE A 117 15.78 21.63 -13.09
CA PHE A 117 16.32 20.31 -13.36
C PHE A 117 17.51 20.45 -14.33
N ASP A 118 18.73 20.37 -13.81
CA ASP A 118 19.97 20.55 -14.56
C ASP A 118 20.77 19.24 -14.69
N ASP A 119 21.96 19.31 -15.28
CA ASP A 119 22.82 18.13 -15.47
C ASP A 119 23.21 17.48 -14.12
N ALA A 120 23.36 18.25 -13.03
CA ALA A 120 23.66 17.71 -11.71
C ALA A 120 22.47 16.93 -11.13
N THR A 121 21.27 17.54 -11.19
CA THR A 121 20.01 16.93 -10.77
C THR A 121 19.72 15.66 -11.57
N PHE A 122 20.03 15.68 -12.87
CA PHE A 122 19.93 14.52 -13.75
C PHE A 122 20.81 13.36 -13.28
N GLN A 123 22.10 13.61 -12.98
CA GLN A 123 23.00 12.56 -12.53
C GLN A 123 22.56 11.93 -11.21
N GLU A 124 22.12 12.74 -10.24
CA GLU A 124 21.62 12.23 -8.95
C GLU A 124 20.31 11.44 -9.13
N THR A 125 19.39 11.92 -9.98
CA THR A 125 18.15 11.20 -10.31
C THR A 125 18.43 9.89 -11.04
N HIS A 126 19.40 9.88 -11.95
CA HIS A 126 19.82 8.67 -12.66
C HIS A 126 20.45 7.65 -11.69
N ALA A 127 21.23 8.11 -10.70
CA ALA A 127 21.74 7.25 -9.63
C ALA A 127 20.61 6.66 -8.78
N ALA A 128 19.61 7.48 -8.42
CA ALA A 128 18.41 7.03 -7.70
C ALA A 128 17.63 5.97 -8.49
N TRP A 129 17.42 6.20 -9.79
CA TRP A 129 16.79 5.24 -10.68
C TRP A 129 17.56 3.90 -10.72
N LYS A 130 18.88 3.94 -10.88
CA LYS A 130 19.71 2.73 -10.90
C LYS A 130 19.63 1.96 -9.58
N ALA A 131 19.72 2.66 -8.45
CA ALA A 131 19.55 2.06 -7.13
C ALA A 131 18.16 1.41 -6.97
N TYR A 132 17.11 2.08 -7.46
CA TYR A 132 15.75 1.55 -7.44
C TYR A 132 15.60 0.26 -8.25
N VAL A 133 16.15 0.22 -9.47
CA VAL A 133 16.14 -0.99 -10.33
C VAL A 133 16.86 -2.14 -9.64
N ILE A 134 18.06 -1.91 -9.11
CA ILE A 134 18.84 -2.95 -8.41
C ILE A 134 18.09 -3.49 -7.19
N LYS A 135 17.48 -2.60 -6.39
CA LYS A 135 16.77 -2.96 -5.15
C LYS A 135 15.47 -3.74 -5.41
N ASN A 136 14.70 -3.37 -6.44
CA ASN A 136 13.33 -3.87 -6.63
C ASN A 136 13.16 -4.82 -7.83
N LEU A 137 14.10 -4.84 -8.78
CA LEU A 137 14.01 -5.55 -10.05
C LEU A 137 15.27 -6.39 -10.31
N GLY A 138 15.63 -7.25 -9.35
CA GLY A 138 16.90 -8.00 -9.36
C GLY A 138 17.13 -8.96 -10.54
N LEU A 139 16.14 -9.24 -11.39
CA LEU A 139 16.34 -10.00 -12.64
C LEU A 139 16.73 -9.11 -13.83
N VAL A 140 16.58 -7.79 -13.71
CA VAL A 140 17.10 -6.85 -14.71
C VAL A 140 18.62 -6.78 -14.56
N PRO A 141 19.41 -6.91 -15.65
CA PRO A 141 20.86 -6.81 -15.58
C PRO A 141 21.34 -5.49 -14.97
N ALA A 142 22.36 -5.55 -14.09
CA ALA A 142 22.84 -4.37 -13.36
C ALA A 142 23.46 -3.28 -14.26
N GLN A 143 23.86 -3.64 -15.48
CA GLN A 143 24.40 -2.75 -16.51
C GLN A 143 23.33 -2.09 -17.38
N THR A 144 22.05 -2.40 -17.18
CA THR A 144 20.94 -1.79 -17.92
C THR A 144 20.90 -0.28 -17.69
N THR A 145 20.74 0.45 -18.79
CA THR A 145 20.59 1.90 -18.89
C THR A 145 19.11 2.26 -19.02
N THR A 146 18.79 3.55 -18.91
CA THR A 146 17.43 4.06 -19.12
C THR A 146 16.89 3.76 -20.52
N HIS A 147 17.76 3.77 -21.54
CA HIS A 147 17.39 3.51 -22.94
C HIS A 147 16.98 2.04 -23.20
N ASP A 148 17.69 1.06 -22.65
CA ASP A 148 17.43 -0.37 -22.87
C ASP A 148 16.54 -1.01 -21.78
N PHE A 149 16.18 -0.26 -20.74
CA PHE A 149 15.40 -0.76 -19.61
C PHE A 149 14.10 -1.46 -20.00
N LYS A 150 13.36 -0.91 -20.97
CA LYS A 150 12.11 -1.52 -21.43
C LYS A 150 12.34 -2.94 -21.95
N THR A 151 13.27 -3.10 -22.89
CA THR A 151 13.61 -4.39 -23.49
C THR A 151 14.16 -5.37 -22.46
N ALA A 152 15.07 -4.90 -21.60
CA ALA A 152 15.68 -5.73 -20.56
C ALA A 152 14.63 -6.23 -19.54
N SER A 153 13.71 -5.36 -19.13
CA SER A 153 12.69 -5.69 -18.14
C SER A 153 11.57 -6.58 -18.68
N GLU A 154 11.17 -6.39 -19.95
CA GLU A 154 10.24 -7.28 -20.65
C GLU A 154 10.81 -8.69 -20.78
N LEU A 155 12.11 -8.82 -21.08
CA LEU A 155 12.79 -10.11 -21.14
C LEU A 155 12.87 -10.76 -19.75
N ALA A 156 13.26 -10.00 -18.72
CA ALA A 156 13.46 -10.51 -17.36
C ALA A 156 12.15 -10.94 -16.68
N TYR A 157 11.04 -10.23 -16.95
CA TYR A 157 9.78 -10.40 -16.22
C TYR A 157 8.58 -10.76 -17.10
N LYS A 158 8.82 -11.31 -18.31
CA LYS A 158 7.79 -11.69 -19.29
C LYS A 158 6.57 -12.38 -18.66
N ASN A 159 6.81 -13.45 -17.91
CA ASN A 159 5.75 -14.26 -17.30
C ASN A 159 4.90 -13.44 -16.32
N VAL A 160 5.55 -12.59 -15.50
CA VAL A 160 4.88 -11.73 -14.54
C VAL A 160 4.04 -10.69 -15.24
N ILE A 161 4.55 -10.07 -16.31
CA ILE A 161 3.80 -9.11 -17.14
C ILE A 161 2.52 -9.76 -17.68
N GLU A 162 2.61 -11.00 -18.17
CA GLU A 162 1.47 -11.81 -18.61
C GLU A 162 0.51 -12.26 -17.49
N GLY A 163 0.84 -11.98 -16.22
CA GLY A 163 -0.01 -12.32 -15.07
C GLY A 163 0.21 -13.72 -14.52
N LYS A 164 1.38 -14.31 -14.75
CA LYS A 164 1.81 -15.60 -14.20
C LYS A 164 2.90 -15.38 -13.13
N SER A 165 3.24 -16.43 -12.38
CA SER A 165 4.43 -16.47 -11.53
C SER A 165 5.72 -16.35 -12.36
N LEU A 166 6.85 -16.09 -11.72
CA LEU A 166 8.16 -15.95 -12.40
C LEU A 166 8.53 -17.18 -13.21
N ASP A 167 8.27 -18.38 -12.68
CA ASP A 167 8.48 -19.67 -13.36
C ASP A 167 7.39 -19.98 -14.41
N GLY A 168 6.31 -19.19 -14.46
CA GLY A 168 5.22 -19.31 -15.42
C GLY A 168 4.21 -20.43 -15.12
N THR A 169 4.30 -21.10 -13.98
CA THR A 169 3.51 -22.30 -13.68
C THR A 169 2.18 -22.00 -12.97
N ALA A 170 2.05 -20.84 -12.32
CA ALA A 170 0.91 -20.50 -11.48
C ALA A 170 0.55 -19.00 -11.57
N ALA A 171 -0.42 -18.57 -10.76
CA ALA A 171 -0.67 -17.16 -10.52
C ALA A 171 0.46 -16.54 -9.68
N PRO A 172 0.79 -15.25 -9.88
CA PRO A 172 1.85 -14.59 -9.13
C PRO A 172 1.51 -14.49 -7.65
N SER A 173 2.50 -14.72 -6.81
CA SER A 173 2.48 -14.37 -5.39
C SER A 173 2.31 -12.86 -5.19
N GLU A 174 2.04 -12.43 -3.95
CA GLU A 174 1.92 -11.00 -3.64
C GLU A 174 3.19 -10.21 -3.99
N THR A 175 4.36 -10.80 -3.73
CA THR A 175 5.66 -10.20 -4.06
C THR A 175 5.83 -10.07 -5.57
N GLU A 176 5.49 -11.10 -6.33
CA GLU A 176 5.56 -11.07 -7.80
C GLU A 176 4.55 -10.10 -8.39
N ALA A 177 3.35 -9.97 -7.79
CA ALA A 177 2.36 -8.99 -8.21
C ALA A 177 2.86 -7.54 -8.06
N LYS A 178 3.72 -7.25 -7.07
CA LYS A 178 4.34 -5.94 -6.88
C LYS A 178 5.38 -5.60 -7.95
N ILE A 179 5.95 -6.58 -8.65
CA ILE A 179 6.93 -6.33 -9.73
C ILE A 179 6.32 -5.42 -10.81
N LYS A 180 5.05 -5.61 -11.19
CA LYS A 180 4.39 -4.74 -12.18
C LYS A 180 4.38 -3.26 -11.76
N MET A 181 4.23 -3.00 -10.47
CA MET A 181 4.28 -1.63 -9.93
C MET A 181 5.69 -1.06 -10.03
N HIS A 182 6.71 -1.82 -9.64
CA HIS A 182 8.12 -1.40 -9.74
C HIS A 182 8.56 -1.19 -11.19
N LEU A 183 8.13 -2.04 -12.12
CA LEU A 183 8.38 -1.89 -13.55
C LEU A 183 7.82 -0.57 -14.09
N ARG A 184 6.56 -0.25 -13.76
CA ARG A 184 5.94 1.03 -14.18
C ARG A 184 6.67 2.23 -13.59
N THR A 185 7.06 2.15 -12.33
CA THR A 185 7.79 3.22 -11.62
C THR A 185 9.14 3.48 -12.28
N ALA A 186 9.93 2.43 -12.48
CA ALA A 186 11.24 2.52 -13.11
C ALA A 186 11.15 2.94 -14.59
N GLN A 187 10.12 2.49 -15.34
CA GLN A 187 9.92 2.90 -16.73
C GLN A 187 9.52 4.38 -16.83
N ALA A 188 8.60 4.86 -15.99
CA ALA A 188 8.21 6.27 -15.99
C ALA A 188 9.40 7.18 -15.71
N ALA A 189 10.24 6.81 -14.75
CA ALA A 189 11.47 7.53 -14.43
C ALA A 189 12.49 7.47 -15.58
N ALA A 190 12.68 6.31 -16.22
CA ALA A 190 13.54 6.18 -17.39
C ALA A 190 13.07 7.08 -18.54
N ASP A 191 11.77 7.09 -18.85
CA ASP A 191 11.18 7.96 -19.89
C ASP A 191 11.38 9.45 -19.56
N GLY A 192 11.31 9.81 -18.28
CA GLY A 192 11.59 11.17 -17.82
C GLY A 192 13.05 11.58 -18.06
N LEU A 193 13.98 10.71 -17.67
CA LEU A 193 15.42 10.92 -17.85
C LEU A 193 15.79 10.99 -19.34
N GLU A 194 15.28 10.10 -20.18
CA GLU A 194 15.52 10.13 -21.63
C GLU A 194 14.97 11.42 -22.28
N ALA A 195 13.76 11.85 -21.88
CA ALA A 195 13.18 13.10 -22.39
C ALA A 195 14.02 14.33 -22.01
N PHE A 196 14.59 14.34 -20.80
CA PHE A 196 15.52 15.39 -20.38
C PHE A 196 16.83 15.34 -21.17
N SER A 197 17.42 14.15 -21.34
CA SER A 197 18.66 13.95 -22.10
C SER A 197 18.54 14.45 -23.54
N ALA A 198 17.38 14.23 -24.18
CA ALA A 198 17.14 14.64 -25.57
C ALA A 198 16.93 16.15 -25.76
N SER A 199 16.29 16.83 -24.81
CA SER A 199 15.86 18.23 -24.99
C SER A 199 16.63 19.25 -24.15
N LYS A 200 17.19 18.82 -23.01
CA LYS A 200 17.70 19.67 -21.92
C LYS A 200 16.73 20.78 -21.47
N SER A 201 15.44 20.68 -21.81
CA SER A 201 14.46 21.76 -21.64
C SER A 201 13.05 21.26 -21.28
N THR A 202 12.95 20.16 -20.54
CA THR A 202 11.65 19.63 -20.09
C THR A 202 11.07 20.49 -18.96
N PRO A 203 9.77 20.85 -18.98
CA PRO A 203 9.12 21.50 -17.84
C PRO A 203 9.30 20.69 -16.56
N GLN A 204 9.85 21.34 -15.53
CA GLN A 204 10.29 20.72 -14.29
C GLN A 204 9.19 19.92 -13.57
N ASP A 205 7.96 20.44 -13.55
CA ASP A 205 6.83 19.77 -12.89
C ASP A 205 6.45 18.44 -13.57
N GLY A 206 6.53 18.40 -14.91
CA GLY A 206 6.26 17.18 -15.68
C GLY A 206 7.35 16.12 -15.57
N LEU A 207 8.57 16.52 -15.19
CA LEU A 207 9.69 15.62 -14.99
C LEU A 207 9.69 15.02 -13.59
N TYR A 208 9.54 15.85 -12.55
CA TYR A 208 9.48 15.37 -11.17
C TYR A 208 8.34 14.39 -10.92
N THR A 209 7.16 14.63 -11.50
CA THR A 209 6.04 13.68 -11.43
C THR A 209 6.37 12.27 -11.95
N LYS A 210 7.38 12.14 -12.82
CA LYS A 210 7.85 10.84 -13.32
C LYS A 210 8.95 10.20 -12.47
N VAL A 211 9.73 10.99 -11.74
CA VAL A 211 10.95 10.51 -11.04
C VAL A 211 10.84 10.53 -9.52
N ASP A 212 9.80 11.16 -8.95
CA ASP A 212 9.63 11.29 -7.50
C ASP A 212 9.72 9.95 -6.76
N ASP A 213 9.07 8.91 -7.29
CA ASP A 213 9.01 7.60 -6.63
C ASP A 213 10.37 6.89 -6.54
N VAL A 214 11.27 7.11 -7.51
CA VAL A 214 12.64 6.56 -7.43
C VAL A 214 13.53 7.40 -6.50
N LEU A 215 13.28 8.72 -6.41
CA LEU A 215 13.99 9.63 -5.52
C LEU A 215 13.62 9.42 -4.04
N LEU A 216 12.35 9.12 -3.73
CA LEU A 216 11.84 9.02 -2.36
C LEU A 216 12.65 8.04 -1.50
N SER A 217 12.80 6.78 -1.94
CA SER A 217 13.59 5.79 -1.18
C SER A 217 15.08 6.12 -1.20
N TYR A 218 15.59 6.67 -2.31
CA TYR A 218 17.01 6.94 -2.46
C TYR A 218 17.50 8.05 -1.53
N LEU A 219 16.78 9.18 -1.51
CA LEU A 219 17.07 10.30 -0.61
C LEU A 219 16.96 9.89 0.86
N ASP A 220 15.99 9.03 1.18
CA ASP A 220 15.83 8.49 2.53
C ASP A 220 16.97 7.58 2.96
N ASP A 221 17.45 6.71 2.06
CA ASP A 221 18.60 5.84 2.29
C ASP A 221 19.89 6.67 2.52
N LEU A 222 20.03 7.84 1.87
CA LEU A 222 21.18 8.74 2.01
C LEU A 222 21.11 9.66 3.24
N TYR A 223 19.96 10.29 3.47
CA TYR A 223 19.82 11.44 4.36
C TYR A 223 18.82 11.20 5.50
N GLY A 224 18.11 10.07 5.52
CA GLY A 224 17.09 9.78 6.52
C GLY A 224 17.62 9.70 7.95
N SER A 225 18.90 9.35 8.13
CA SER A 225 19.58 9.34 9.43
C SER A 225 19.99 10.73 9.92
N GLN A 226 19.99 11.74 9.05
CA GLN A 226 20.35 13.13 9.37
C GLN A 226 19.16 13.95 9.88
N ILE A 227 17.95 13.38 9.82
CA ILE A 227 16.73 14.03 10.31
C ILE A 227 16.69 13.93 11.84
N ASP A 228 16.75 15.09 12.49
CA ASP A 228 16.62 15.19 13.94
C ASP A 228 15.15 14.99 14.35
N ALA A 229 14.87 13.91 15.07
CA ALA A 229 13.53 13.61 15.58
C ALA A 229 13.10 14.52 16.75
N THR A 230 14.03 15.31 17.31
CA THR A 230 13.78 16.24 18.42
C THR A 230 13.54 17.67 17.96
N ASP A 231 13.73 17.95 16.66
CA ASP A 231 13.41 19.26 16.09
C ASP A 231 11.88 19.41 15.91
N HIS A 232 11.27 20.18 16.80
CA HIS A 232 9.85 20.54 16.78
C HIS A 232 9.61 21.99 16.30
N SER A 233 10.60 22.62 15.68
CA SER A 233 10.56 24.05 15.31
C SER A 233 9.77 24.38 14.05
N LYS A 234 9.21 23.37 13.37
CA LYS A 234 8.47 23.50 12.10
C LYS A 234 7.04 22.99 12.20
#